data_AF-A0AAW0WKK5-F1
#
_entry.id   AF-A0AAW0WKK5-F1
#
_cell.length_a   1.000
_cell.length_b   1.000
_cell.length_c   1.000
_cell.angle_alpha   90.00
_cell.angle_beta   90.00
_cell.angle_gamma   90.00
#
_symmetry.space_group_name_H-M   'P 1'
#
loop_
_entity.id
_entity.type
_entity.pdbx_description
1 polymer ?
#
loop_
_entity_poly.entity_id
_entity_poly.type
_entity_poly.pdbx_seq_one_letter_code
_entity_poly.pdbx_strand_id
1 'polypeptide(L)'
;MLQNDDMEMPPEIVTLDPKTQEQCTDLCTGAIAFLYKGDDVTIELVGWKGNKSVRAYVAKNDRIHYLRLLGADTSKYEKNKFAEQRDLEAKNSSEPDLSVVDESVKSNNENEESMEDNSSGV
;
A
#
# COMPACT_ATOMS: atom_id res chain seq x y z
N MET A 1 0.22 -13.81 0.67
CA MET A 1 -0.58 -13.02 -0.30
C MET A 1 -0.68 -11.55 0.08
N LEU A 2 -1.56 -11.17 1.02
CA LEU A 2 -1.77 -9.77 1.42
C LEU A 2 -0.58 -9.16 2.18
N GLN A 3 0.14 -10.00 2.92
CA GLN A 3 1.34 -9.63 3.66
C GLN A 3 2.56 -9.31 2.78
N ASN A 4 2.53 -9.55 1.46
CA ASN A 4 3.61 -9.14 0.56
C ASN A 4 3.11 -7.95 -0.28
N ASP A 5 3.69 -6.77 -0.04
CA ASP A 5 3.39 -5.53 -0.74
C ASP A 5 4.38 -5.16 -1.86
N ASP A 6 5.49 -5.90 -1.99
CA ASP A 6 6.48 -5.72 -3.05
C ASP A 6 5.84 -6.02 -4.41
N MET A 7 5.90 -5.07 -5.36
CA MET A 7 5.30 -5.21 -6.70
C MET A 7 6.08 -6.13 -7.63
N GLU A 8 7.40 -6.17 -7.49
CA GLU A 8 8.29 -6.93 -8.37
C GLU A 8 8.42 -8.38 -7.91
N MET A 9 8.27 -8.63 -6.62
CA MET A 9 8.38 -9.97 -6.03
C MET A 9 7.05 -10.46 -5.44
N PRO A 10 6.08 -10.88 -6.27
CA PRO A 10 4.85 -11.49 -5.78
C PRO A 10 5.14 -12.81 -5.06
N PRO A 11 4.32 -13.19 -4.07
CA PRO A 11 4.51 -14.44 -3.34
C PRO A 11 4.35 -15.65 -4.27
N GLU A 12 5.23 -16.63 -4.09
CA GLU A 12 5.21 -17.87 -4.84
C GLU A 12 4.14 -18.82 -4.29
N ILE A 13 3.46 -19.53 -5.18
CA ILE A 13 2.38 -20.47 -4.83
C ILE A 13 2.89 -21.52 -3.84
N VAL A 14 4.13 -22.00 -4.02
CA VAL A 14 4.76 -23.02 -3.15
C VAL A 14 4.96 -22.59 -1.70
N THR A 15 4.91 -21.28 -1.41
CA THR A 15 5.04 -20.75 -0.04
C THR A 15 3.69 -20.62 0.67
N LEU A 16 2.58 -20.84 -0.04
CA LEU A 16 1.22 -20.80 0.51
C LEU A 16 0.87 -22.11 1.20
N ASP A 17 -0.27 -22.15 1.90
CA ASP A 17 -0.76 -23.37 2.51
C ASP A 17 -1.13 -24.43 1.45
N PRO A 18 -1.03 -25.75 1.76
CA PRO A 18 -1.27 -26.81 0.79
C PRO A 18 -2.65 -26.76 0.12
N LYS A 19 -3.67 -26.31 0.86
CA LYS A 19 -5.03 -26.19 0.32
C LYS A 19 -5.09 -25.10 -0.75
N THR A 20 -4.49 -23.95 -0.51
CA THR A 20 -4.38 -22.87 -1.52
C THR A 20 -3.53 -23.30 -2.72
N GLN A 21 -2.47 -24.09 -2.50
CA GLN A 21 -1.64 -24.63 -3.59
C GLN A 21 -2.44 -25.53 -4.53
N GLU A 22 -3.23 -26.45 -3.97
CA GLU A 22 -4.13 -27.33 -4.74
C GLU A 22 -5.13 -26.49 -5.56
N GLN A 23 -5.80 -25.52 -4.93
CA GLN A 23 -6.72 -24.62 -5.63
C GLN A 23 -6.06 -23.82 -6.77
N CYS A 24 -4.78 -23.46 -6.63
CA CYS A 24 -4.04 -22.75 -7.68
C CYS A 24 -3.64 -23.65 -8.86
N THR A 25 -3.63 -24.98 -8.67
CA THR A 25 -3.26 -25.95 -9.72
C THR A 25 -4.36 -26.07 -10.77
N ASP A 26 -5.62 -26.02 -10.33
CA ASP A 26 -6.80 -26.11 -11.19
C ASP A 26 -7.08 -24.82 -11.99
N LEU A 27 -6.46 -23.70 -11.59
CA LEU A 27 -6.67 -22.40 -12.20
C LEU A 27 -5.67 -22.12 -13.32
N CYS A 28 -6.16 -21.64 -14.46
CA CYS A 28 -5.29 -21.11 -15.52
C CYS A 28 -4.59 -19.80 -15.08
N THR A 29 -3.47 -19.48 -15.73
CA THR A 29 -2.80 -18.18 -15.59
C THR A 29 -3.74 -17.06 -16.04
N GLY A 30 -3.87 -16.00 -15.24
CA GLY A 30 -4.70 -14.85 -15.59
C GLY A 30 -5.31 -14.14 -14.38
N ALA A 31 -6.36 -13.37 -14.65
CA ALA A 31 -7.14 -12.69 -13.63
C ALA A 31 -7.95 -13.72 -12.81
N ILE A 32 -7.88 -13.58 -11.49
CA ILE A 32 -8.58 -14.44 -10.53
C ILE A 32 -9.26 -13.58 -9.47
N ALA A 33 -10.21 -14.20 -8.75
CA ALA A 33 -10.79 -13.63 -7.54
C ALA A 33 -10.50 -14.55 -6.35
N PHE A 34 -10.18 -13.95 -5.21
CA PHE A 34 -10.09 -14.60 -3.92
C PHE A 34 -11.41 -14.40 -3.20
N LEU A 35 -12.02 -15.51 -2.80
CA LEU A 35 -13.28 -15.51 -2.09
C LEU A 35 -13.08 -16.12 -0.71
N TYR A 36 -13.26 -15.31 0.33
CA TYR A 36 -13.27 -15.77 1.71
C TYR A 36 -14.67 -15.62 2.27
N LYS A 37 -15.19 -16.70 2.85
CA LYS A 37 -16.49 -16.73 3.53
C LYS A 37 -16.25 -17.16 4.98
N GLY A 38 -16.32 -16.19 5.90
CA GLY A 38 -16.45 -16.44 7.33
C GLY A 38 -17.92 -16.41 7.75
N ASP A 39 -18.18 -16.65 9.04
CA ASP A 39 -19.54 -16.70 9.58
C ASP A 39 -20.22 -15.32 9.55
N ASP A 40 -19.45 -14.25 9.84
CA ASP A 40 -19.96 -12.88 9.93
C ASP A 40 -19.51 -11.97 8.78
N VAL A 41 -18.52 -12.40 7.98
CA VAL A 41 -17.90 -11.56 6.95
C VAL A 41 -17.57 -12.34 5.69
N THR A 42 -17.93 -11.78 4.54
CA THR A 42 -17.47 -12.24 3.21
C THR A 42 -16.50 -11.21 2.65
N ILE A 43 -15.35 -11.69 2.18
CA ILE A 43 -14.31 -10.85 1.58
C ILE A 43 -14.09 -11.34 0.15
N GLU A 44 -14.21 -10.41 -0.80
CA GLU A 44 -13.94 -10.64 -2.21
C GLU A 44 -12.81 -9.74 -2.65
N LEU A 45 -11.73 -10.33 -3.17
CA LEU A 45 -10.57 -9.59 -3.66
C LEU A 45 -10.24 -10.04 -5.07
N VAL A 46 -9.80 -9.13 -5.91
CA VAL A 46 -9.31 -9.47 -7.25
C VAL A 46 -7.79 -9.58 -7.25
N GLY A 47 -7.27 -10.34 -8.20
CA GLY A 47 -5.83 -10.55 -8.33
C GLY A 47 -5.41 -11.18 -9.64
N TRP A 48 -4.14 -11.52 -9.69
CA TRP A 48 -3.51 -12.15 -10.83
C TRP A 48 -2.78 -13.42 -10.39
N LYS A 49 -3.00 -14.51 -11.11
CA LYS A 49 -2.27 -15.77 -10.97
C LYS A 49 -1.28 -15.90 -12.13
N GLY A 50 0.00 -15.89 -11.81
CA GLY A 50 1.08 -16.25 -12.71
C GLY A 50 1.28 -17.76 -12.82
N ASN A 51 2.37 -18.19 -13.48
CA ASN A 51 2.72 -19.61 -13.56
C ASN A 51 3.09 -20.19 -12.18
N LYS A 52 3.94 -19.47 -11.42
CA LYS A 52 4.46 -19.89 -10.10
C LYS A 52 4.12 -18.93 -8.97
N SER A 53 3.49 -17.81 -9.29
CA SER A 53 3.22 -16.73 -8.34
C SER A 53 1.76 -16.33 -8.42
N VAL A 54 1.30 -15.64 -7.37
CA VAL A 54 -0.06 -15.16 -7.32
C VAL A 54 -0.10 -13.87 -6.50
N ARG A 55 -0.91 -12.89 -6.90
CA ARG A 55 -0.95 -11.56 -6.28
C ARG A 55 -2.37 -11.08 -6.12
N ALA A 56 -2.70 -10.52 -4.95
CA ALA A 56 -3.94 -9.77 -4.74
C ALA A 56 -3.72 -8.27 -5.04
N TYR A 57 -4.63 -7.67 -5.80
CA TYR A 57 -4.64 -6.25 -6.09
C TYR A 57 -5.47 -5.53 -5.04
N VAL A 58 -4.78 -5.12 -3.98
CA VAL A 58 -5.36 -4.36 -2.87
C VAL A 58 -4.54 -3.10 -2.65
N ALA A 59 -5.22 -1.97 -2.51
CA ALA A 59 -4.58 -0.69 -2.19
C ALA A 59 -3.74 -0.81 -0.92
N LYS A 60 -2.59 -0.12 -0.88
CA LYS A 60 -1.62 -0.26 0.21
C LYS A 60 -2.25 0.01 1.59
N ASN A 61 -3.08 1.03 1.67
CA ASN A 61 -3.75 1.43 2.91
C ASN A 61 -4.83 0.44 3.33
N ASP A 62 -5.48 -0.24 2.38
CA ASP A 62 -6.59 -1.15 2.68
C ASP A 62 -6.13 -2.52 3.17
N ARG A 63 -4.90 -2.93 2.83
CA ARG A 63 -4.34 -4.24 3.20
C ARG A 63 -4.41 -4.49 4.70
N ILE A 64 -4.13 -3.49 5.53
CA ILE A 64 -4.16 -3.65 6.99
C ILE A 64 -5.57 -3.97 7.49
N HIS A 65 -6.61 -3.41 6.86
CA HIS A 65 -8.00 -3.66 7.24
C HIS A 65 -8.39 -5.10 6.95
N TYR A 66 -8.04 -5.63 5.77
CA TYR A 66 -8.27 -7.03 5.44
C TYR A 66 -7.48 -7.99 6.34
N LEU A 67 -6.23 -7.66 6.68
CA LEU A 67 -5.44 -8.49 7.59
C LEU A 67 -6.05 -8.54 9.00
N ARG A 68 -6.58 -7.42 9.50
CA ARG A 68 -7.30 -7.38 10.79
C ARG A 68 -8.56 -8.23 10.77
N LEU A 69 -9.35 -8.15 9.69
CA LEU A 69 -10.56 -8.96 9.54
C LEU A 69 -10.26 -10.47 9.50
N LEU A 70 -9.12 -10.84 8.89
CA LEU A 70 -8.68 -12.22 8.80
C LEU A 70 -7.91 -12.70 10.05
N GLY A 71 -7.72 -11.85 11.06
CA GLY A 71 -6.95 -12.18 12.26
C GLY A 71 -5.45 -12.41 12.00
N ALA A 72 -4.91 -11.87 10.92
CA ALA A 72 -3.50 -12.01 10.55
C ALA A 72 -2.61 -10.98 11.28
N ASP A 73 -1.32 -11.29 11.39
CA ASP A 73 -0.34 -10.38 12.01
C ASP A 73 -0.24 -9.04 11.25
N THR A 74 -0.41 -7.94 11.98
CA THR A 74 -0.33 -6.56 11.51
C THR A 74 0.85 -5.78 12.07
N SER A 75 1.73 -6.40 12.86
CA SER A 75 2.85 -5.73 13.54
C SER A 75 3.70 -4.87 12.61
N LYS A 76 3.90 -5.33 11.36
CA LYS A 76 4.69 -4.58 10.35
C LYS A 76 4.05 -3.26 9.90
N TYR A 77 2.75 -3.08 10.08
CA TYR A 77 2.00 -1.88 9.69
C TYR A 77 1.77 -0.91 10.86
N GLU A 78 1.98 -1.34 12.09
CA GLU A 78 1.66 -0.58 13.31
C GLU A 78 2.86 0.22 13.83
N LYS A 79 3.64 0.81 12.91
CA LYS A 79 4.75 1.69 13.27
C LYS A 79 4.24 3.02 13.80
N ASN A 80 4.70 3.40 14.99
CA ASN A 80 4.32 4.66 15.61
C ASN A 80 5.10 5.83 14.98
N LYS A 81 4.44 6.57 14.09
CA LYS A 81 5.01 7.73 13.38
C LYS A 81 5.56 8.81 14.32
N PHE A 82 5.03 8.93 15.54
CA PHE A 82 5.51 9.90 16.54
C PHE A 82 6.78 9.43 17.25
N ALA A 83 7.00 8.12 17.36
CA ALA A 83 8.25 7.59 17.88
C ALA A 83 9.37 7.75 16.85
N GLU A 84 9.10 7.45 15.58
CA GLU A 84 10.08 7.60 14.49
C GLU A 84 10.51 9.07 14.29
N GLN A 85 9.58 10.04 14.40
CA GLN A 85 9.91 11.46 14.36
C GLN A 85 10.82 11.88 15.53
N ARG A 86 10.52 11.43 16.75
CA ARG A 86 11.37 11.70 17.92
C ARG A 86 12.76 11.09 17.80
N ASP A 87 12.88 9.89 17.25
CA ASP A 87 14.18 9.23 17.05
C ASP A 87 15.02 9.92 15.96
N LEU A 88 14.37 10.45 14.91
CA LEU A 88 15.02 11.26 13.87
C LEU A 88 15.48 12.62 14.42
N GLU A 89 14.64 13.29 15.21
CA GLU A 89 14.98 14.56 15.88
C GLU A 89 16.13 14.38 16.88
N ALA A 90 16.13 13.28 17.65
CA ALA A 90 17.21 12.95 18.57
C ALA A 90 18.54 12.69 17.85
N LYS A 91 18.53 11.99 16.69
CA LYS A 91 19.74 11.78 15.88
C LYS A 91 20.27 13.04 15.20
N ASN A 92 19.40 13.95 14.80
CA ASN A 92 19.79 15.22 14.19
C ASN A 92 20.31 16.25 15.22
N SER A 93 20.05 16.03 16.52
CA SER A 93 20.55 16.89 17.61
C SER A 93 21.97 16.57 18.10
N SER A 94 22.64 15.55 17.53
CA SER A 94 23.99 15.11 17.95
C SER A 94 25.14 15.48 17.00
N GLU A 95 24.91 16.32 15.99
CA GLU A 95 25.97 16.89 15.15
C GLU A 95 26.38 18.27 15.71
N PRO A 96 27.68 18.54 15.97
CA PRO A 96 28.10 19.87 16.38
C PRO A 96 28.00 20.85 15.19
N ASP A 97 27.31 21.94 15.46
CA ASP A 97 27.12 23.12 14.61
C ASP A 97 28.45 23.66 14.02
N LEU A 98 28.51 23.74 12.69
CA LEU A 98 29.43 24.59 11.93
C LEU A 98 28.66 25.34 10.84
N SER A 99 27.96 26.38 11.27
CA SER A 99 27.81 27.71 10.66
C SER A 99 27.20 27.90 9.26
N VAL A 100 26.00 28.53 9.29
CA VAL A 100 25.55 29.76 8.58
C VAL A 100 25.64 29.82 7.05
N VAL A 101 24.46 29.86 6.38
CA VAL A 101 23.98 31.08 5.67
C VAL A 101 22.46 31.08 5.47
N ASP A 102 21.86 32.12 6.03
CA ASP A 102 20.55 32.70 5.77
C ASP A 102 20.43 33.15 4.31
N GLU A 103 19.37 32.75 3.59
CA GLU A 103 18.60 33.71 2.78
C GLU A 103 17.24 33.18 2.31
N SER A 104 16.21 33.96 2.66
CA SER A 104 14.98 34.24 1.90
C SER A 104 13.80 33.26 1.99
N VAL A 105 12.99 33.52 3.02
CA VAL A 105 11.53 33.42 3.01
C VAL A 105 10.96 34.13 1.77
N LYS A 106 10.16 33.44 0.97
CA LYS A 106 8.98 34.03 0.31
C LYS A 106 7.79 33.09 0.44
N SER A 107 6.97 33.37 1.43
CA SER A 107 5.52 33.22 1.30
C SER A 107 5.06 33.92 0.03
N ASN A 108 4.09 33.36 -0.68
CA ASN A 108 2.88 34.08 -1.03
C ASN A 108 1.77 33.10 -1.38
N ASN A 109 0.70 33.25 -0.62
CA ASN A 109 -0.63 32.74 -0.84
C ASN A 109 -1.40 33.74 -1.73
N GLU A 110 -2.60 33.32 -2.16
CA GLU A 110 -3.67 34.08 -2.83
C GLU A 110 -3.65 34.01 -4.37
N ASN A 111 -4.51 33.19 -4.98
CA ASN A 111 -5.93 33.42 -5.35
C ASN A 111 -6.12 34.54 -6.38
N GLU A 112 -6.57 34.20 -7.60
CA GLU A 112 -7.89 34.57 -8.15
C GLU A 112 -8.03 34.16 -9.64
N GLU A 113 -9.05 33.34 -9.86
CA GLU A 113 -10.04 33.33 -10.94
C GLU A 113 -9.83 34.18 -12.21
N SER A 114 -9.96 33.54 -13.38
CA SER A 114 -10.74 34.10 -14.49
C SER A 114 -11.24 32.99 -15.43
N MET A 115 -12.56 32.95 -15.57
CA MET A 115 -13.29 32.30 -16.65
C MET A 115 -12.97 32.97 -17.99
N GLU A 116 -12.81 32.21 -19.07
CA GLU A 116 -13.29 32.65 -20.39
C GLU A 116 -13.92 31.46 -21.13
N ASP A 117 -15.22 31.56 -21.32
CA ASP A 117 -16.00 30.89 -22.35
C ASP A 117 -15.34 31.07 -23.73
N ASN A 118 -15.36 30.02 -24.56
CA ASN A 118 -15.68 30.27 -25.96
C ASN A 118 -16.48 29.12 -26.57
N SER A 119 -17.73 29.48 -26.88
CA SER A 119 -18.67 28.71 -27.67
C SER A 119 -18.37 28.85 -29.17
N SER A 120 -18.80 27.84 -29.93
CA SER A 120 -19.28 27.88 -31.33
C SER A 120 -18.37 27.41 -32.47
N GLY A 121 -19.01 26.59 -33.33
CA GLY A 121 -18.71 26.36 -34.75
C GLY A 121 -17.86 25.12 -34.99
N VAL A 122 -18.30 24.06 -35.67
CA VAL A 122 -19.36 23.88 -36.68
C VAL A 122 -19.81 22.41 -36.65
#